data_AF-A0A519SY29-F1
#
_entry.id   AF-A0A519SY29-F1
#
_cell.length_a   1.000
_cell.length_b   1.000
_cell.length_c   1.000
_cell.angle_alpha   90.00
_cell.angle_beta   90.00
_cell.angle_gamma   90.00
#
_symmetry.space_group_name_H-M   'P 1'
#
loop_
_entity.id
_entity.type
_entity.pdbx_description
1 polymer ?
#
loop_
_entity_poly.entity_id
_entity_poly.type
_entity_poly.pdbx_seq_one_letter_code
_entity_poly.pdbx_strand_id
1 'polypeptide(L)'
;MNYYVGVTDYNWFDFLRQEPREDVNFWKPLGDKSFGAVPQGAPFLFKLRKPEHAIVGVGYFMSQIGLPISMAWDTFGVRNGAADYESFAQSIRKYRAAHGKPLEANPAINCLVLTAPIFFRKPDWIPAPESWGNSIVTGKVYRTDEAVGGQLWAQVSTTMLRYQQDAFTRELATDSLALESPGIYREALTKVRVGQGAFRALVTQAYDKRCAISGEKTLPVLEA
;
A
#
# COMPACT_ATOMS: atom_id res chain seq x y z
N MET A 1 3.42 1.64 19.59
CA MET A 1 2.91 2.12 18.28
C MET A 1 1.90 1.11 17.74
N ASN A 2 0.86 1.59 17.05
CA ASN A 2 -0.10 0.72 16.36
C ASN A 2 0.31 0.56 14.90
N TYR A 3 0.20 -0.65 14.37
CA TYR A 3 0.38 -0.92 12.95
C TYR A 3 -0.67 -1.91 12.46
N TYR A 4 -0.94 -1.91 11.17
CA TYR A 4 -1.96 -2.78 10.57
C TYR A 4 -1.31 -3.91 9.80
N VAL A 5 -1.88 -5.10 9.87
CA VAL A 5 -1.52 -6.22 9.00
C VAL A 5 -2.69 -6.48 8.07
N GLY A 6 -2.54 -6.11 6.79
CA GLY A 6 -3.56 -6.27 5.76
C GLY A 6 -3.37 -7.55 4.96
N VAL A 7 -4.46 -8.28 4.75
CA VAL A 7 -4.47 -9.50 3.94
C VAL A 7 -4.58 -9.13 2.46
N THR A 8 -3.62 -9.53 1.65
CA THR A 8 -3.60 -9.38 0.20
C THR A 8 -3.53 -10.74 -0.51
N ASP A 9 -3.75 -10.75 -1.82
CA ASP A 9 -3.54 -11.93 -2.66
C ASP A 9 -2.14 -11.95 -3.27
N TYR A 10 -1.75 -13.15 -3.72
CA TYR A 10 -0.42 -13.39 -4.27
C TYR A 10 -0.18 -12.60 -5.56
N ASN A 11 -1.19 -12.46 -6.43
CA ASN A 11 -1.00 -11.84 -7.74
C ASN A 11 -0.74 -10.34 -7.61
N TRP A 12 -1.50 -9.66 -6.75
CA TRP A 12 -1.26 -8.24 -6.44
C TRP A 12 0.16 -8.01 -5.92
N PHE A 13 0.61 -8.86 -4.97
CA PHE A 13 1.95 -8.78 -4.40
C PHE A 13 3.04 -9.09 -5.44
N ASP A 14 2.88 -10.18 -6.18
CA ASP A 14 3.86 -10.70 -7.13
C ASP A 14 4.05 -9.76 -8.32
N PHE A 15 3.01 -9.06 -8.73
CA PHE A 15 3.09 -8.02 -9.74
C PHE A 15 3.82 -6.78 -9.21
N LEU A 16 3.44 -6.26 -8.03
CA LEU A 16 3.99 -5.01 -7.52
C LEU A 16 5.45 -5.11 -7.09
N ARG A 17 5.90 -6.28 -6.63
CA ARG A 17 7.29 -6.50 -6.18
C ARG A 17 8.32 -6.50 -7.31
N GLN A 18 7.91 -6.52 -8.58
CA GLN A 18 8.82 -6.68 -9.72
C GLN A 18 9.73 -5.47 -9.93
N GLU A 19 9.29 -4.28 -9.52
CA GLU A 19 10.04 -3.05 -9.64
C GLU A 19 9.74 -2.10 -8.47
N PRO A 20 10.65 -1.16 -8.14
CA PRO A 20 10.40 -0.18 -7.09
C PRO A 20 9.15 0.67 -7.37
N ARG A 21 8.35 0.95 -6.33
CA ARG A 21 7.14 1.76 -6.40
C ARG A 21 7.21 2.89 -5.38
N GLU A 22 6.83 4.11 -5.77
CA GLU A 22 6.73 5.23 -4.83
C GLU A 22 5.51 5.08 -3.91
N ASP A 23 4.39 4.67 -4.50
CA ASP A 23 3.11 4.41 -3.86
C ASP A 23 2.38 3.22 -4.51
N VAL A 24 1.44 2.64 -3.77
CA VAL A 24 0.57 1.56 -4.25
C VAL A 24 -0.85 1.74 -3.74
N ASN A 25 -1.81 1.23 -4.51
CA ASN A 25 -3.19 1.15 -4.09
C ASN A 25 -3.49 -0.24 -3.51
N PHE A 26 -3.68 -0.29 -2.18
CA PHE A 26 -4.21 -1.46 -1.50
C PHE A 26 -5.75 -1.38 -1.50
N TRP A 27 -6.34 -1.74 -2.63
CA TRP A 27 -7.77 -1.54 -2.86
C TRP A 27 -8.66 -2.52 -2.08
N LYS A 28 -9.89 -2.08 -1.77
CA LYS A 28 -10.97 -2.88 -1.18
C LYS A 28 -12.17 -2.90 -2.15
N PRO A 29 -12.46 -4.05 -2.80
CA PRO A 29 -13.41 -4.10 -3.93
C PRO A 29 -14.87 -3.81 -3.60
N LEU A 30 -15.26 -3.97 -2.35
CA LEU A 30 -16.66 -3.83 -1.93
C LEU A 30 -17.03 -2.36 -1.62
N GLY A 31 -16.03 -1.48 -1.45
CA GLY A 31 -16.22 -0.02 -1.32
C GLY A 31 -16.92 0.45 -0.04
N ASP A 32 -17.32 -0.45 0.84
CA ASP A 32 -18.36 -0.23 1.86
C ASP A 32 -17.84 0.03 3.28
N LYS A 33 -16.51 0.17 3.48
CA LYS A 33 -15.95 0.55 4.79
C LYS A 33 -14.82 1.56 4.67
N SER A 34 -15.00 2.71 5.34
CA SER A 34 -13.92 3.62 5.68
C SER A 34 -12.90 2.90 6.57
N PHE A 35 -11.64 2.95 6.19
CA PHE A 35 -10.52 2.40 6.93
C PHE A 35 -10.05 3.40 7.99
N GLY A 36 -10.28 3.08 9.26
CA GLY A 36 -9.81 3.89 10.40
C GLY A 36 -9.03 3.07 11.42
N ALA A 37 -8.44 1.95 10.99
CA ALA A 37 -7.80 1.00 11.90
C ALA A 37 -6.46 1.53 12.47
N VAL A 38 -5.77 2.39 11.70
CA VAL A 38 -4.51 3.04 12.06
C VAL A 38 -4.48 4.46 11.52
N PRO A 39 -3.74 5.39 12.18
CA PRO A 39 -3.60 6.77 11.69
C PRO A 39 -2.72 6.86 10.45
N GLN A 40 -2.78 8.02 9.77
CA GLN A 40 -1.83 8.37 8.70
C GLN A 40 -0.39 8.28 9.20
N GLY A 41 0.51 7.80 8.35
CA GLY A 41 1.91 7.51 8.64
C GLY A 41 2.15 6.16 9.33
N ALA A 42 1.11 5.46 9.80
CA ALA A 42 1.29 4.18 10.48
C ALA A 42 1.80 3.07 9.53
N PRO A 43 2.66 2.15 10.00
CA PRO A 43 3.08 1.01 9.21
C PRO A 43 1.90 0.10 8.83
N PHE A 44 1.94 -0.37 7.60
CA PHE A 44 0.95 -1.26 7.01
C PHE A 44 1.68 -2.48 6.43
N LEU A 45 1.56 -3.63 7.07
CA LEU A 45 2.19 -4.88 6.65
C LEU A 45 1.33 -5.62 5.64
N PHE A 46 1.96 -6.21 4.62
CA PHE A 46 1.33 -7.05 3.62
C PHE A 46 1.38 -8.50 4.07
N LYS A 47 0.23 -9.15 4.22
CA LYS A 47 0.12 -10.57 4.55
C LYS A 47 -0.52 -11.35 3.41
N LEU A 48 0.12 -12.42 2.96
CA LEU A 48 -0.49 -13.37 2.02
C LEU A 48 -1.48 -14.33 2.71
N ARG A 49 -2.45 -14.79 1.92
CA ARG A 49 -3.35 -15.90 2.30
C ARG A 49 -2.59 -17.22 2.35
N LYS A 50 -3.25 -18.29 2.82
CA LYS A 50 -2.74 -19.65 2.63
C LYS A 50 -2.60 -19.94 1.12
N PRO A 51 -1.61 -20.74 0.68
CA PRO A 51 -0.71 -21.56 1.52
C PRO A 51 0.41 -20.78 2.20
N GLU A 52 0.77 -19.61 1.69
CA GLU A 52 2.03 -18.95 2.06
C GLU A 52 1.98 -18.37 3.47
N HIS A 53 0.82 -17.80 3.83
CA HIS A 53 0.49 -17.39 5.19
C HIS A 53 1.60 -16.59 5.89
N ALA A 54 2.23 -15.67 5.16
CA ALA A 54 3.39 -14.92 5.60
C ALA A 54 3.20 -13.41 5.39
N ILE A 55 3.93 -12.64 6.17
CA ILE A 55 4.18 -11.22 5.94
C ILE A 55 5.27 -11.10 4.87
N VAL A 56 4.92 -10.38 3.82
CA VAL A 56 5.72 -10.30 2.58
C VAL A 56 6.15 -8.88 2.25
N GLY A 57 5.88 -7.92 3.12
CA GLY A 57 6.32 -6.56 2.95
C GLY A 57 5.62 -5.58 3.87
N VAL A 58 5.91 -4.31 3.64
CA VAL A 58 5.45 -3.18 4.44
C VAL A 58 5.32 -1.94 3.56
N GLY A 59 4.35 -1.10 3.85
CA GLY A 59 4.28 0.28 3.39
C GLY A 59 3.77 1.16 4.53
N TYR A 60 3.46 2.42 4.23
CA TYR A 60 2.96 3.38 5.22
C TYR A 60 1.62 3.93 4.76
N PHE A 61 0.62 3.85 5.65
CA PHE A 61 -0.71 4.32 5.33
C PHE A 61 -0.73 5.84 5.18
N MET A 62 -1.09 6.34 4.01
CA MET A 62 -1.14 7.78 3.74
C MET A 62 -2.57 8.31 3.84
N SER A 63 -3.47 7.74 3.06
CA SER A 63 -4.86 8.20 2.97
C SER A 63 -5.75 7.11 2.42
N GLN A 64 -7.05 7.40 2.33
CA GLN A 64 -7.99 6.55 1.64
C GLN A 64 -8.92 7.37 0.76
N ILE A 65 -9.35 6.81 -0.36
CA ILE A 65 -10.33 7.47 -1.21
C ILE A 65 -11.22 6.45 -1.92
N GLY A 66 -12.53 6.67 -1.84
CA GLY A 66 -13.50 5.91 -2.63
C GLY A 66 -13.52 6.41 -4.08
N LEU A 67 -13.17 5.56 -5.04
CA LEU A 67 -13.14 5.88 -6.47
C LEU A 67 -13.80 4.76 -7.30
N PRO A 68 -14.53 5.08 -8.38
CA PRO A 68 -14.81 4.12 -9.45
C PRO A 68 -13.52 3.51 -10.02
N ILE A 69 -13.58 2.24 -10.45
CA ILE A 69 -12.38 1.53 -10.94
C ILE A 69 -11.66 2.23 -12.09
N SER A 70 -12.39 2.90 -12.99
CA SER A 70 -11.80 3.71 -14.07
C SER A 70 -10.88 4.79 -13.52
N MET A 71 -11.34 5.59 -12.57
CA MET A 71 -10.53 6.64 -11.95
C MET A 71 -9.43 6.11 -11.03
N ALA A 72 -9.64 4.96 -10.38
CA ALA A 72 -8.57 4.29 -9.66
C ALA A 72 -7.44 3.86 -10.61
N TRP A 73 -7.78 3.44 -11.83
CA TRP A 73 -6.81 3.16 -12.88
C TRP A 73 -6.11 4.44 -13.37
N ASP A 74 -6.86 5.50 -13.64
CA ASP A 74 -6.26 6.78 -14.07
C ASP A 74 -5.31 7.37 -13.01
N THR A 75 -5.57 7.11 -11.73
CA THR A 75 -4.77 7.63 -10.61
C THR A 75 -3.51 6.78 -10.35
N PHE A 76 -3.66 5.46 -10.31
CA PHE A 76 -2.59 4.57 -9.85
C PHE A 76 -1.95 3.76 -11.00
N GLY A 77 -2.64 3.57 -12.11
CA GLY A 77 -2.22 2.72 -13.23
C GLY A 77 -1.83 1.33 -12.75
N VAL A 78 -0.65 0.87 -13.16
CA VAL A 78 -0.08 -0.42 -12.76
C VAL A 78 0.12 -0.58 -11.24
N ARG A 79 0.15 0.52 -10.48
CA ARG A 79 0.24 0.50 -9.00
C ARG A 79 -1.02 -0.02 -8.31
N ASN A 80 -2.07 -0.33 -9.07
CA ASN A 80 -3.19 -1.16 -8.63
C ASN A 80 -2.83 -2.65 -8.54
N GLY A 81 -1.62 -3.07 -8.94
CA GLY A 81 -1.20 -4.46 -8.89
C GLY A 81 -1.65 -5.30 -10.08
N ALA A 82 -1.79 -4.68 -11.25
CA ALA A 82 -2.17 -5.33 -12.50
C ALA A 82 -1.47 -4.68 -13.70
N ALA A 83 -1.27 -5.44 -14.77
CA ALA A 83 -0.55 -5.00 -15.97
C ALA A 83 -1.35 -3.96 -16.79
N ASP A 84 -2.67 -4.12 -16.84
CA ASP A 84 -3.58 -3.29 -17.63
C ASP A 84 -4.94 -3.13 -16.92
N TYR A 85 -5.77 -2.22 -17.48
CA TYR A 85 -7.06 -1.89 -16.93
C TYR A 85 -8.00 -3.09 -16.92
N GLU A 86 -7.98 -3.90 -17.98
CA GLU A 86 -8.82 -5.09 -18.15
C GLU A 86 -8.55 -6.10 -17.04
N SER A 87 -7.28 -6.40 -16.76
CA SER A 87 -6.84 -7.31 -15.70
C SER A 87 -7.22 -6.78 -14.31
N PHE A 88 -7.06 -5.48 -14.08
CA PHE A 88 -7.49 -4.83 -12.84
C PHE A 88 -9.00 -4.92 -12.65
N ALA A 89 -9.77 -4.50 -13.66
CA ALA A 89 -11.23 -4.53 -13.65
C ALA A 89 -11.78 -5.95 -13.47
N GLN A 90 -11.17 -6.94 -14.14
CA GLN A 90 -11.52 -8.35 -13.98
C GLN A 90 -11.28 -8.85 -12.56
N SER A 91 -10.17 -8.46 -11.94
CA SER A 91 -9.86 -8.84 -10.55
C SER A 91 -10.90 -8.29 -9.56
N ILE A 92 -11.29 -7.02 -9.74
CA ILE A 92 -12.35 -6.40 -8.93
C ILE A 92 -13.70 -7.10 -9.17
N ARG A 93 -14.08 -7.34 -10.43
CA ARG A 93 -15.35 -8.00 -10.79
C ARG A 93 -15.42 -9.41 -10.21
N LYS A 94 -14.36 -10.21 -10.35
CA LYS A 94 -14.27 -11.56 -9.80
C LYS A 94 -14.44 -11.55 -8.27
N TYR A 95 -13.76 -10.64 -7.58
CA TYR A 95 -13.90 -10.51 -6.13
C TYR A 95 -15.33 -10.14 -5.73
N ARG A 96 -15.91 -9.12 -6.38
CA ARG A 96 -17.28 -8.65 -6.12
C ARG A 96 -18.32 -9.74 -6.36
N ALA A 97 -18.21 -10.48 -7.46
CA ALA A 97 -19.09 -11.60 -7.79
C ALA A 97 -19.01 -12.72 -6.73
N ALA A 98 -17.80 -13.06 -6.28
CA ALA A 98 -17.60 -14.04 -5.20
C ALA A 98 -18.21 -13.61 -3.86
N HIS A 99 -18.53 -12.32 -3.68
CA HIS A 99 -19.19 -11.76 -2.50
C HIS A 99 -20.64 -11.36 -2.78
N GLY A 100 -21.27 -11.92 -3.83
CA GLY A 100 -22.69 -11.72 -4.14
C GLY A 100 -23.07 -10.30 -4.56
N LYS A 101 -22.10 -9.46 -4.93
CA LYS A 101 -22.41 -8.12 -5.48
C LYS A 101 -22.86 -8.26 -6.95
N PRO A 102 -23.82 -7.44 -7.39
CA PRO A 102 -24.28 -7.46 -8.77
C PRO A 102 -23.15 -7.05 -9.74
N LEU A 103 -23.28 -7.45 -11.00
CA LEU A 103 -22.38 -6.99 -12.05
C LEU A 103 -22.57 -5.49 -12.24
N GLU A 104 -21.48 -4.76 -12.13
CA GLU A 104 -21.43 -3.32 -12.30
C GLU A 104 -20.24 -3.00 -13.22
N ALA A 105 -20.45 -2.13 -14.21
CA ALA A 105 -19.43 -1.84 -15.21
C ALA A 105 -18.24 -1.08 -14.61
N ASN A 106 -18.53 -0.12 -13.72
CA ASN A 106 -17.57 0.81 -13.12
C ASN A 106 -17.77 0.96 -11.60
N PRO A 107 -17.66 -0.13 -10.82
CA PRO A 107 -17.95 -0.12 -9.39
C PRO A 107 -17.02 0.81 -8.61
N ALA A 108 -17.55 1.42 -7.56
CA ALA A 108 -16.74 2.12 -6.57
C ALA A 108 -15.96 1.12 -5.69
N ILE A 109 -14.68 1.41 -5.49
CA ILE A 109 -13.76 0.70 -4.59
C ILE A 109 -13.16 1.68 -3.59
N ASN A 110 -12.76 1.21 -2.41
CA ASN A 110 -11.99 2.03 -1.49
C ASN A 110 -10.51 1.82 -1.76
N CYS A 111 -9.79 2.87 -2.14
CA CYS A 111 -8.35 2.85 -2.39
C CYS A 111 -7.62 3.21 -1.11
N LEU A 112 -6.85 2.28 -0.53
CA LEU A 112 -5.95 2.60 0.57
C LEU A 112 -4.58 2.94 -0.02
N VAL A 113 -4.21 4.20 0.10
CA VAL A 113 -2.97 4.72 -0.48
C VAL A 113 -1.83 4.42 0.48
N LEU A 114 -0.86 3.64 0.02
CA LEU A 114 0.32 3.28 0.79
C LEU A 114 1.56 3.83 0.11
N THR A 115 2.43 4.49 0.88
CA THR A 115 3.69 5.07 0.39
C THR A 115 4.89 4.26 0.84
N ALA A 116 6.01 4.42 0.13
CA ALA A 116 7.28 3.74 0.41
C ALA A 116 7.14 2.23 0.65
N PRO A 117 6.46 1.49 -0.25
CA PRO A 117 6.33 0.05 -0.11
C PRO A 117 7.69 -0.65 -0.28
N ILE A 118 7.95 -1.59 0.62
CA ILE A 118 9.06 -2.53 0.57
C ILE A 118 8.46 -3.92 0.45
N PHE A 119 8.76 -4.61 -0.65
CA PHE A 119 8.33 -5.98 -0.88
C PHE A 119 9.49 -6.94 -0.59
N PHE A 120 9.26 -7.90 0.31
CA PHE A 120 10.26 -8.86 0.73
C PHE A 120 10.42 -9.98 -0.31
N ARG A 121 11.67 -10.33 -0.58
CA ARG A 121 12.08 -11.54 -1.29
C ARG A 121 11.63 -12.76 -0.48
N LYS A 122 11.35 -13.86 -1.18
CA LYS A 122 10.82 -15.10 -0.56
C LYS A 122 11.61 -15.62 0.66
N PRO A 123 12.96 -15.59 0.69
CA PRO A 123 13.72 -16.00 1.88
C PRO A 123 13.53 -15.10 3.11
N ASP A 124 13.10 -13.85 2.90
CA ASP A 124 12.88 -12.85 3.95
C ASP A 124 11.42 -12.80 4.43
N TRP A 125 10.56 -13.67 3.90
CA TRP A 125 9.17 -13.72 4.33
C TRP A 125 9.08 -14.14 5.80
N ILE A 126 8.27 -13.40 6.55
CA ILE A 126 8.09 -13.62 7.97
C ILE A 126 6.79 -14.41 8.16
N PRO A 127 6.80 -15.59 8.80
CA PRO A 127 5.56 -16.32 9.06
C PRO A 127 4.53 -15.46 9.79
N ALA A 128 3.25 -15.57 9.42
CA ALA A 128 2.22 -14.87 10.18
C ALA A 128 2.20 -15.38 11.63
N PRO A 129 1.88 -14.53 12.62
CA PRO A 129 1.83 -14.98 14.01
C PRO A 129 0.90 -16.16 14.21
N GLU A 130 1.25 -17.10 15.09
CA GLU A 130 0.40 -18.26 15.42
C GLU A 130 -0.98 -17.85 15.93
N SER A 131 -1.07 -16.68 16.56
CA SER A 131 -2.34 -16.06 16.99
C SER A 131 -3.18 -15.46 15.85
N TRP A 132 -2.81 -15.68 14.59
CA TRP A 132 -3.60 -15.26 13.45
C TRP A 132 -4.82 -16.16 13.28
N GLY A 133 -5.97 -15.71 13.80
CA GLY A 133 -7.24 -16.42 13.64
C GLY A 133 -7.59 -16.69 12.17
N ASN A 134 -8.04 -17.91 11.88
CA ASN A 134 -8.42 -18.36 10.53
C ASN A 134 -9.57 -17.54 9.91
N SER A 135 -10.40 -16.89 10.73
CA SER A 135 -11.50 -16.02 10.30
C SER A 135 -11.06 -14.61 9.88
N ILE A 136 -9.80 -14.22 10.11
CA ILE A 136 -9.31 -12.89 9.74
C ILE A 136 -8.97 -12.86 8.25
N VAL A 137 -9.91 -12.36 7.46
CA VAL A 137 -9.85 -12.34 5.98
C VAL A 137 -9.47 -10.98 5.38
N THR A 138 -9.49 -9.91 6.18
CA THR A 138 -9.16 -8.53 5.77
C THR A 138 -7.87 -8.02 6.40
N GLY A 139 -7.70 -8.24 7.70
CA GLY A 139 -6.53 -7.81 8.46
C GLY A 139 -6.88 -7.38 9.88
N LYS A 140 -5.87 -7.09 10.70
CA LYS A 140 -6.05 -6.61 12.08
C LYS A 140 -4.93 -5.67 12.52
N VAL A 141 -5.21 -4.91 13.56
CA VAL A 141 -4.25 -4.02 14.23
C VAL A 141 -3.41 -4.85 15.21
N TYR A 142 -2.14 -4.51 15.32
CA TYR A 142 -1.23 -4.96 16.37
C TYR A 142 -0.61 -3.75 17.05
N ARG A 143 -0.18 -3.95 18.31
CA ARG A 143 0.56 -2.95 19.07
C ARG A 143 1.96 -3.45 19.38
N THR A 144 2.95 -2.59 19.24
CA THR A 144 4.36 -2.96 19.51
C THR A 144 4.65 -3.19 21.00
N ASP A 145 3.77 -2.79 21.91
CA ASP A 145 3.89 -3.00 23.36
C ASP A 145 3.24 -4.31 23.83
N GLU A 146 2.52 -5.01 22.95
CA GLU A 146 2.04 -6.37 23.19
C GLU A 146 3.09 -7.40 22.76
N ALA A 147 3.20 -8.53 23.46
CA ALA A 147 4.25 -9.53 23.20
C ALA A 147 4.31 -9.98 21.73
N VAL A 148 3.17 -10.38 21.14
CA VAL A 148 3.12 -10.83 19.74
C VAL A 148 3.39 -9.69 18.76
N GLY A 149 2.84 -8.50 19.02
CA GLY A 149 3.00 -7.35 18.13
C GLY A 149 4.43 -6.79 18.18
N GLY A 150 5.06 -6.73 19.35
CA GLY A 150 6.45 -6.35 19.51
C GLY A 150 7.40 -7.32 18.81
N GLN A 151 7.19 -8.63 18.97
CA GLN A 151 7.99 -9.66 18.28
C GLN A 151 7.87 -9.58 16.76
N LEU A 152 6.65 -9.45 16.24
CA LEU A 152 6.43 -9.32 14.80
C LEU A 152 7.08 -8.03 14.26
N TRP A 153 6.91 -6.91 14.96
CA TRP A 153 7.51 -5.65 14.54
C TRP A 153 9.04 -5.68 14.57
N ALA A 154 9.65 -6.36 15.54
CA ALA A 154 11.10 -6.53 15.60
C ALA A 154 11.65 -7.30 14.38
N GLN A 155 10.96 -8.38 13.96
CA GLN A 155 11.33 -9.15 12.77
C GLN A 155 11.22 -8.30 11.50
N VAL A 156 10.11 -7.57 11.35
CA VAL A 156 9.89 -6.66 10.20
C VAL A 156 10.95 -5.57 10.16
N SER A 157 11.23 -4.93 11.29
CA SER A 157 12.24 -3.85 11.39
C SER A 157 13.63 -4.34 11.02
N THR A 158 14.01 -5.53 11.50
CA THR A 158 15.29 -6.16 11.16
C THR A 158 15.37 -6.46 9.66
N THR A 159 14.28 -6.97 9.06
CA THR A 159 14.22 -7.20 7.62
C THR A 159 14.31 -5.88 6.84
N MET A 160 13.56 -4.84 7.21
CA MET A 160 13.62 -3.54 6.54
C MET A 160 15.03 -2.93 6.52
N LEU A 161 15.77 -3.06 7.63
CA LEU A 161 17.15 -2.55 7.72
C LEU A 161 18.07 -3.18 6.66
N ARG A 162 17.93 -4.49 6.40
CA ARG A 162 18.68 -5.17 5.33
C ARG A 162 18.37 -4.58 3.95
N TYR A 163 17.11 -4.26 3.68
CA TYR A 163 16.69 -3.70 2.39
C TYR A 163 17.18 -2.27 2.21
N GLN A 164 17.21 -1.47 3.28
CA GLN A 164 17.79 -0.13 3.26
C GLN A 164 19.30 -0.17 2.98
N GLN A 165 20.03 -1.10 3.61
CA GLN A 165 21.46 -1.30 3.37
C GLN A 165 21.75 -1.78 1.95
N ASP A 166 20.97 -2.74 1.44
CA ASP A 166 21.06 -3.21 0.05
C ASP A 166 20.84 -2.06 -0.95
N ALA A 167 19.82 -1.23 -0.73
CA ALA A 167 19.49 -0.10 -1.59
C ALA A 167 20.61 0.95 -1.59
N PHE A 168 21.11 1.32 -0.40
CA PHE A 168 22.22 2.25 -0.24
C PHE A 168 23.51 1.76 -0.92
N THR A 169 23.82 0.47 -0.77
CA THR A 169 25.01 -0.15 -1.40
C THR A 169 24.90 -0.11 -2.92
N ARG A 170 23.71 -0.35 -3.48
CA ARG A 170 23.47 -0.23 -4.93
C ARG A 170 23.60 1.20 -5.41
N GLU A 171 23.04 2.16 -4.68
CA GLU A 171 23.13 3.58 -5.02
C GLU A 171 24.60 4.03 -5.06
N LEU A 172 25.39 3.70 -4.04
CA LEU A 172 26.84 3.95 -4.01
C LEU A 172 27.60 3.26 -5.17
N ALA A 173 27.24 2.02 -5.52
CA ALA A 173 27.87 1.31 -6.62
C ALA A 173 27.54 1.95 -7.98
N THR A 174 26.34 2.51 -8.13
CA THR A 174 25.89 3.18 -9.35
C THR A 174 26.48 4.59 -9.47
N ASP A 175 26.77 5.23 -8.33
CA ASP A 175 27.26 6.62 -8.21
C ASP A 175 28.80 6.71 -8.05
N SER A 176 29.53 5.69 -8.48
CA SER A 176 31.01 5.63 -8.46
C SER A 176 31.71 6.70 -9.34
N LEU A 177 30.99 7.73 -9.81
CA LEU A 177 31.52 8.90 -10.53
C LEU A 177 31.28 10.24 -9.82
N ALA A 178 30.76 10.26 -8.59
CA ALA A 178 30.65 11.49 -7.80
C ALA A 178 31.22 11.32 -6.38
N LEU A 179 32.54 11.39 -6.27
CA LEU A 179 33.25 11.57 -5.01
C LEU A 179 33.02 13.00 -4.49
N GLU A 180 32.02 13.19 -3.64
CA GLU A 180 32.12 14.12 -2.51
C GLU A 180 31.37 13.50 -1.31
N SER A 181 32.11 13.17 -0.26
CA SER A 181 31.51 12.79 1.02
C SER A 181 31.03 14.05 1.75
N PRO A 182 29.80 14.05 2.30
CA PRO A 182 29.52 14.91 3.44
C PRO A 182 29.19 14.05 4.66
N GLY A 183 29.94 14.33 5.72
CA GLY A 183 29.85 13.66 7.00
C GLY A 183 28.48 13.71 7.68
N ILE A 184 28.38 12.86 8.69
CA ILE A 184 27.73 13.12 9.98
C ILE A 184 26.24 13.46 9.89
N TYR A 185 25.41 12.47 10.26
CA TYR A 185 24.09 12.62 10.88
C TYR A 185 23.34 13.90 10.54
N ARG A 186 22.69 13.94 9.37
CA ARG A 186 21.42 14.66 9.29
C ARG A 186 20.35 13.66 9.66
N GLU A 187 19.71 13.90 10.80
CA GLU A 187 18.27 13.70 10.95
C GLU A 187 17.61 14.49 9.81
N ALA A 188 17.66 13.94 8.61
CA ALA A 188 16.84 14.41 7.52
C ALA A 188 15.44 14.03 7.96
N LEU A 189 14.68 15.04 8.39
CA LEU A 189 13.25 15.11 8.10
C LEU A 189 13.12 14.86 6.59
N THR A 190 13.19 13.59 6.19
CA THR A 190 13.00 13.15 4.84
C THR A 190 11.55 13.51 4.58
N LYS A 191 11.35 14.60 3.83
CA LYS A 191 10.08 14.83 3.15
C LYS A 191 9.87 13.58 2.32
N VAL A 192 9.06 12.65 2.85
CA VAL A 192 8.70 11.42 2.16
C VAL A 192 8.09 11.89 0.85
N ARG A 193 8.78 11.61 -0.26
CA ARG A 193 8.31 11.98 -1.58
C ARG A 193 6.99 11.28 -1.79
N VAL A 194 5.92 12.06 -1.80
CA VAL A 194 4.57 11.55 -2.02
C VAL A 194 4.46 11.27 -3.50
N GLY A 195 4.24 10.01 -3.87
CA GLY A 195 4.02 9.62 -5.26
C GLY A 195 2.80 10.35 -5.84
N GLN A 196 2.78 10.52 -7.17
CA GLN A 196 1.73 11.29 -7.84
C GLN A 196 0.31 10.77 -7.55
N GLY A 197 0.14 9.45 -7.41
CA GLY A 197 -1.15 8.86 -7.08
C GLY A 197 -1.60 9.20 -5.67
N ALA A 198 -0.67 9.12 -4.71
CA ALA A 198 -0.90 9.52 -3.33
C ALA A 198 -1.20 11.01 -3.19
N PHE A 199 -0.48 11.87 -3.92
CA PHE A 199 -0.73 13.30 -3.96
C PHE A 199 -2.13 13.60 -4.49
N ARG A 200 -2.49 13.04 -5.65
CA ARG A 200 -3.82 13.20 -6.25
C ARG A 200 -4.92 12.76 -5.30
N ALA A 201 -4.76 11.62 -4.62
CA ALA A 201 -5.73 11.13 -3.65
C ALA A 201 -5.89 12.07 -2.45
N LEU A 202 -4.78 12.60 -1.90
CA LEU A 202 -4.80 13.55 -0.79
C LEU A 202 -5.53 14.85 -1.14
N VAL A 203 -5.16 15.47 -2.26
CA VAL A 203 -5.78 16.73 -2.72
C VAL A 203 -7.27 16.51 -2.98
N THR A 204 -7.62 15.45 -3.71
CA THR A 204 -9.03 15.14 -4.02
C THR A 204 -9.85 14.93 -2.74
N GLN A 205 -9.28 14.29 -1.72
CA GLN A 205 -9.93 14.09 -0.43
C GLN A 205 -10.06 15.39 0.36
N ALA A 206 -9.02 16.23 0.38
CA ALA A 206 -9.01 17.50 1.13
C ALA A 206 -10.09 18.48 0.66
N TYR A 207 -10.49 18.41 -0.61
CA TYR A 207 -11.56 19.21 -1.19
C TYR A 207 -12.91 18.47 -1.29
N ASP A 208 -13.11 17.40 -0.51
CA ASP A 208 -14.35 16.62 -0.50
C ASP A 208 -14.83 16.14 -1.88
N LYS A 209 -13.87 15.87 -2.79
CA LYS A 209 -14.12 15.50 -4.19
C LYS A 209 -14.87 16.60 -4.96
N ARG A 210 -14.50 17.86 -4.74
CA ARG A 210 -15.10 19.03 -5.41
C ARG A 210 -14.05 20.01 -5.87
N CYS A 211 -14.35 20.75 -6.94
CA CYS A 211 -13.56 21.90 -7.33
C CYS A 211 -13.68 23.01 -6.26
N ALA A 212 -12.55 23.59 -5.86
CA ALA A 212 -12.50 24.67 -4.87
C ALA A 212 -13.21 25.96 -5.33
N ILE A 213 -13.30 26.19 -6.64
CA ILE A 213 -13.84 27.43 -7.23
C ILE A 213 -15.29 27.23 -7.66
N SER A 214 -15.57 26.26 -8.54
CA SER A 214 -16.91 26.07 -9.11
C SER A 214 -17.82 25.22 -8.23
N GLY A 215 -17.28 24.47 -7.26
CA GLY A 215 -18.04 23.49 -6.49
C GLY A 215 -18.47 22.25 -7.29
N GLU A 216 -18.02 22.11 -8.55
CA GLU A 216 -18.24 20.93 -9.40
C GLU A 216 -17.80 19.66 -8.67
N LYS A 217 -18.59 18.59 -8.77
CA LYS A 217 -18.41 17.33 -8.02
C LYS A 217 -18.16 16.12 -8.93
N THR A 218 -18.20 16.32 -10.24
CA THR A 218 -17.97 15.30 -11.24
C THR A 218 -16.49 14.92 -11.22
N LEU A 219 -16.18 13.85 -10.50
CA LEU A 219 -14.79 13.41 -10.25
C LEU A 219 -13.90 13.34 -11.52
N PRO A 220 -14.37 12.86 -12.69
CA PRO A 220 -13.53 12.81 -13.89
C PRO A 220 -13.03 14.16 -14.42
N VAL A 221 -13.70 15.27 -14.09
CA VAL A 221 -13.28 16.62 -14.52
C VAL A 221 -12.45 17.35 -13.48
N LEU A 222 -12.12 16.68 -12.36
CA LEU A 222 -11.28 17.25 -11.31
C LEU A 222 -9.80 16.95 -11.56
N GLU A 223 -9.01 18.01 -11.60
CA GLU A 223 -7.55 18.00 -11.62
C GLU A 223 -7.02 18.20 -10.20
N ALA A 224 -5.86 17.58 -9.89
CA ALA A 224 -5.21 17.64 -8.58
C ALA A 224 -3.76 18.10 -8.73
#